data_AF-A0A945EG55-F1
#
_entry.id   AF-A0A945EG55-F1
#
_cell.length_a   1.000
_cell.length_b   1.000
_cell.length_c   1.000
_cell.angle_alpha   90.00
_cell.angle_beta   90.00
_cell.angle_gamma   90.00
#
_symmetry.space_group_name_H-M   'P 1'
#
loop_
_entity.id
_entity.type
_entity.pdbx_description
1 polymer ?
#
loop_
_entity_poly.entity_id
_entity_poly.type
_entity_poly.pdbx_seq_one_letter_code
_entity_poly.pdbx_strand_id
1 'polypeptide(L)'
;MKVLHIIASIDESAGGPSRSVPKTCIELAKLGVDIEIITQASPNPVKIPKNENLKLVYKSIRALNTLGSNLKKADVDLIHIQHIWNP
;
A
#
# COMPACT_ATOMS: atom_id res chain seq x y z
N MET A 1 -5.59 -13.87 5.53
CA MET A 1 -6.00 -12.50 5.89
C MET A 1 -5.40 -11.57 4.87
N LYS A 2 -6.22 -10.73 4.24
CA LYS A 2 -5.79 -9.77 3.22
C LYS A 2 -5.89 -8.34 3.75
N VAL A 3 -4.78 -7.62 3.73
CA VAL A 3 -4.67 -6.24 4.19
C VAL A 3 -4.30 -5.32 3.04
N LEU A 4 -5.13 -4.31 2.82
CA LEU A 4 -4.88 -3.25 1.86
C LEU A 4 -4.30 -2.02 2.56
N HIS A 5 -3.07 -1.68 2.22
CA HIS A 5 -2.40 -0.46 2.66
C HIS A 5 -2.47 0.60 1.56
N ILE A 6 -3.03 1.76 1.87
CA ILE A 6 -3.03 2.93 0.97
C ILE A 6 -2.05 3.96 1.55
N ILE A 7 -0.94 4.15 0.84
CA ILE A 7 0.20 4.98 1.24
C ILE A 7 0.40 6.06 0.17
N ALA A 8 0.51 7.33 0.53
CA ALA A 8 0.59 8.42 -0.45
C ALA A 8 1.93 8.47 -1.16
N SER A 9 3.00 7.98 -0.52
CA SER A 9 4.31 7.94 -1.16
C SER A 9 5.18 6.84 -0.57
N ILE A 10 5.92 6.20 -1.45
CA ILE A 10 7.04 5.31 -1.15
C ILE A 10 8.38 5.96 -1.50
N ASP A 11 8.41 7.27 -1.77
CA ASP A 11 9.64 7.98 -2.09
C ASP A 11 10.57 8.02 -0.88
N GLU A 12 11.84 7.65 -1.10
CA GLU A 12 12.83 7.59 -0.04
C GLU A 12 13.14 8.98 0.55
N SER A 13 12.99 10.03 -0.25
CA SER A 13 13.18 11.42 0.17
C SER A 13 11.99 11.99 0.95
N ALA A 14 10.85 11.28 0.99
CA ALA A 14 9.65 11.72 1.70
C ALA A 14 9.74 11.51 3.22
N GLY A 15 8.62 11.75 3.92
CA GLY A 15 8.52 11.65 5.37
C GLY A 15 8.72 10.23 5.94
N GLY A 16 8.75 10.11 7.26
CA GLY A 16 8.93 8.82 7.97
C GLY A 16 8.03 7.68 7.49
N PRO A 17 6.70 7.88 7.31
CA PRO A 17 5.78 6.83 6.87
C PRO A 17 6.15 6.17 5.53
N SER A 18 6.71 6.95 4.59
CA SER A 18 7.15 6.44 3.28
C SER A 18 8.25 5.40 3.37
N ARG A 19 8.98 5.33 4.49
CA ARG A 19 10.01 4.32 4.77
C ARG A 19 9.53 3.26 5.74
N SER A 20 8.91 3.66 6.86
CA SER A 20 8.55 2.72 7.92
C SER A 20 7.43 1.78 7.50
N VAL A 21 6.50 2.23 6.67
CA VAL A 21 5.27 1.48 6.39
C VAL A 21 5.50 0.42 5.34
N PRO A 22 6.20 0.70 4.21
CA PRO A 22 6.65 -0.36 3.33
C PRO A 22 7.47 -1.41 4.07
N LYS A 23 8.34 -1.01 5.02
CA LYS A 23 9.09 -1.95 5.85
C LYS A 23 8.19 -2.84 6.69
N THR A 24 7.19 -2.29 7.37
CA THR A 24 6.20 -3.07 8.12
C THR A 24 5.44 -4.04 7.21
N CYS A 25 4.99 -3.58 6.04
CA CYS A 25 4.30 -4.41 5.06
C CYS A 25 5.17 -5.60 4.61
N ILE A 26 6.46 -5.36 4.38
CA ILE A 26 7.43 -6.39 3.98
C ILE A 26 7.55 -7.46 5.08
N GLU A 27 7.69 -7.05 6.34
CA GLU A 27 7.80 -8.02 7.44
C GLU A 27 6.49 -8.79 7.65
N LEU A 28 5.33 -8.15 7.51
CA LEU A 28 4.02 -8.83 7.57
C LEU A 28 3.85 -9.86 6.44
N ALA A 29 4.27 -9.53 5.23
CA ALA A 29 4.21 -10.45 4.09
C ALA A 29 5.11 -11.69 4.29
N LYS A 30 6.28 -11.52 4.95
CA LYS A 30 7.15 -12.65 5.33
C LYS A 30 6.51 -13.57 6.37
N LEU A 31 5.58 -13.07 7.17
CA LEU A 31 4.80 -13.84 8.13
C LEU A 31 3.55 -14.50 7.51
N GLY A 32 3.36 -14.39 6.19
CA GLY A 32 2.26 -15.03 5.47
C GLY A 32 0.96 -14.20 5.43
N VAL A 33 0.99 -12.93 5.80
CA VAL A 33 -0.15 -12.02 5.61
C VAL A 33 -0.18 -11.57 4.15
N ASP A 34 -1.33 -11.65 3.49
CA ASP A 34 -1.51 -11.15 2.12
C ASP A 34 -1.62 -9.61 2.15
N ILE A 35 -0.59 -8.93 1.66
CA ILE A 35 -0.46 -7.48 1.67
C ILE A 35 -0.55 -6.92 0.26
N GLU A 36 -1.47 -5.97 0.07
CA GLU A 36 -1.51 -5.11 -1.12
C GLU A 36 -1.17 -3.66 -0.70
N ILE A 37 -0.11 -3.09 -1.28
CA ILE A 37 0.24 -1.69 -1.13
C ILE A 37 -0.25 -0.95 -2.38
N ILE A 38 -1.10 0.05 -2.19
CA ILE A 38 -1.45 1.03 -3.22
C ILE A 38 -0.77 2.35 -2.91
N THR A 39 -0.09 2.91 -3.91
CA THR A 39 0.61 4.19 -3.79
C THR A 39 0.73 4.91 -5.12
N GLN A 40 1.35 6.08 -5.13
CA GLN A 40 1.72 6.81 -6.34
C GLN A 40 3.12 6.41 -6.78
N ALA A 41 3.37 6.47 -8.09
CA ALA A 41 4.72 6.24 -8.61
C ALA A 41 5.67 7.32 -8.09
N SER A 42 6.89 6.92 -7.75
CA SER A 42 7.94 7.81 -7.26
C SER A 42 9.19 7.68 -8.14
N PRO A 43 9.94 8.77 -8.39
CA PRO A 43 11.22 8.72 -9.08
C PRO A 43 12.33 8.05 -8.26
N ASN A 44 12.23 8.05 -6.93
CA ASN A 44 13.18 7.40 -6.03
C ASN A 44 12.46 6.56 -4.94
N PRO A 45 11.85 5.42 -5.30
CA PRO A 45 11.07 4.63 -4.38
C PRO A 45 11.98 3.83 -3.43
N VAL A 46 11.51 3.59 -2.20
CA VAL A 46 12.13 2.60 -1.31
C VAL A 46 12.07 1.21 -1.94
N LYS A 47 13.09 0.39 -1.63
CA LYS A 47 13.17 -0.97 -2.15
C LYS A 47 12.10 -1.87 -1.52
N ILE A 48 11.20 -2.37 -2.36
CA ILE A 48 10.19 -3.36 -1.97
C ILE A 48 10.58 -4.69 -2.66
N PRO A 49 11.00 -5.73 -1.91
CA PRO A 49 11.38 -7.02 -2.48
C PRO A 49 10.19 -7.74 -3.08
N LYS A 50 10.44 -8.60 -4.06
CA LYS A 50 9.42 -9.54 -4.55
C LYS A 50 9.12 -10.56 -3.45
N ASN A 51 7.84 -10.73 -3.13
CA ASN A 51 7.32 -11.73 -2.21
C ASN A 51 5.92 -12.14 -2.70
N GLU A 52 5.57 -13.42 -2.61
CA GLU A 52 4.28 -13.94 -3.10
C GLU A 52 3.06 -13.35 -2.38
N ASN A 53 3.23 -12.94 -1.12
CA ASN A 53 2.22 -12.31 -0.28
C ASN A 53 2.33 -10.78 -0.28
N LEU A 54 3.11 -10.18 -1.18
CA LEU A 54 3.30 -8.73 -1.26
C LEU A 54 3.10 -8.22 -2.68
N LYS A 55 2.04 -7.44 -2.85
CA LYS A 55 1.71 -6.80 -4.12
C LYS A 55 1.83 -5.29 -4.00
N LEU A 56 2.59 -4.67 -4.90
CA LEU A 56 2.68 -3.22 -5.05
C LEU A 56 1.93 -2.77 -6.29
N VAL A 57 1.01 -1.83 -6.13
CA VAL A 57 0.18 -1.30 -7.22
C VAL A 57 0.23 0.23 -7.21
N TYR A 58 0.47 0.80 -8.39
CA TYR A 58 0.38 2.24 -8.56
C TYR A 58 -1.02 2.65 -9.05
N LYS A 59 -1.65 3.59 -8.35
CA LYS A 59 -2.96 4.14 -8.75
C LYS A 59 -2.96 5.66 -8.69
N SER A 60 -3.70 6.27 -9.60
CA SER A 60 -4.08 7.68 -9.51
C SER A 60 -5.22 7.86 -8.52
N ILE A 61 -5.42 9.09 -8.04
CA ILE A 61 -6.56 9.45 -7.16
C ILE A 61 -7.92 9.04 -7.76
N ARG A 62 -8.10 9.19 -9.08
CA ARG A 62 -9.33 8.77 -9.76
C ARG A 62 -9.53 7.25 -9.69
N ALA A 63 -8.46 6.49 -9.93
CA ALA A 63 -8.50 5.03 -9.86
C ALA A 63 -8.71 4.52 -8.42
N LEU A 64 -8.20 5.25 -7.42
CA LEU A 64 -8.47 4.99 -6.00
C LEU A 64 -9.94 5.23 -5.65
N ASN A 65 -10.54 6.33 -6.09
CA ASN A 65 -11.96 6.60 -5.88
C ASN A 65 -12.84 5.51 -6.52
N THR A 66 -12.53 5.10 -7.76
CA THR A 66 -13.22 3.99 -8.42
C THR A 66 -13.04 2.66 -7.67
N LEU A 67 -11.86 2.39 -7.11
CA LEU A 67 -11.63 1.21 -6.28
C LEU A 67 -12.50 1.25 -5.03
N GLY A 68 -12.50 2.38 -4.30
CA GLY A 68 -13.29 2.55 -3.09
C GLY A 68 -14.79 2.33 -3.31
N SER A 69 -15.34 2.89 -4.39
CA SER A 69 -16.77 2.73 -4.73
C SER A 69 -17.16 1.29 -5.12
N ASN A 70 -16.19 0.48 -5.57
CA ASN A 70 -16.43 -0.90 -6.00
C ASN A 70 -16.02 -1.95 -4.96
N LEU A 71 -15.41 -1.51 -3.85
CA LEU A 71 -14.83 -2.40 -2.86
C LEU A 71 -15.92 -3.12 -2.06
N LYS A 72 -15.82 -4.44 -1.96
CA LYS A 72 -16.73 -5.27 -1.18
C LYS A 72 -16.04 -5.77 0.07
N LYS A 73 -16.83 -6.02 1.12
CA LYS A 73 -16.33 -6.57 2.40
C LYS A 73 -15.58 -7.90 2.24
N ALA A 74 -15.92 -8.69 1.22
CA ALA A 74 -15.25 -9.97 0.94
C ALA A 74 -13.87 -9.81 0.27
N ASP A 75 -13.52 -8.62 -0.24
CA ASP A 75 -12.30 -8.42 -1.03
C ASP A 75 -11.05 -8.18 -0.17
N VAL A 76 -11.24 -7.71 1.07
CA VAL A 76 -10.20 -7.29 2.02
C VAL A 76 -10.72 -7.39 3.46
N ASP A 77 -9.87 -7.92 4.35
CA ASP A 77 -10.20 -8.04 5.77
C ASP A 77 -9.92 -6.74 6.55
N LEU A 78 -8.89 -6.01 6.13
CA LEU A 78 -8.46 -4.74 6.75
C LEU A 78 -8.01 -3.75 5.68
N ILE A 79 -8.45 -2.51 5.83
CA ILE A 79 -7.96 -1.38 5.03
C ILE A 79 -7.25 -0.42 5.98
N HIS A 80 -5.98 -0.17 5.72
CA HIS A 80 -5.17 0.79 6.46
C HIS A 80 -4.85 1.97 5.57
N ILE A 81 -5.54 3.09 5.82
CA ILE A 81 -5.34 4.36 5.11
C ILE A 81 -4.38 5.20 5.95
N GLN A 82 -3.21 5.54 5.39
CA GLN A 82 -2.21 6.33 6.10
C GLN A 82 -2.22 7.82 5.78
N HIS A 83 -3.15 8.25 4.94
CA HIS A 83 -3.27 9.63 4.51
C HIS A 83 -4.72 10.07 4.61
N ILE A 84 -4.97 11.08 5.45
CA ILE A 84 -6.31 11.62 5.68
C ILE A 84 -6.72 12.60 4.55
N TRP A 85 -5.75 13.17 3.81
CA TRP A 85 -5.99 14.35 2.97
C TRP A 85 -5.66 14.21 1.47
N ASN A 86 -4.86 13.21 1.06
CA ASN A 86 -4.54 12.97 -0.36
C ASN A 86 -4.00 11.53 -0.56
N PRO A 87 -4.89 10.53 -0.74
CA PRO A 87 -4.49 9.15 -1.00
C PRO A 87 -3.89 8.93 -2.40
#